data_AF-A0A0S8CW17-F1
#
_entry.id   AF-A0A0S8CW17-F1
#
_cell.length_a   1.000
_cell.length_b   1.000
_cell.length_c   1.000
_cell.angle_alpha   90.00
_cell.angle_beta   90.00
_cell.angle_gamma   90.00
#
_symmetry.space_group_name_H-M   'P 1'
#
loop_
_entity.id
_entity.type
_entity.pdbx_description
1 polymer ?
#
loop_
_entity_poly.entity_id
_entity_poly.type
_entity_poly.pdbx_seq_one_letter_code
_entity_poly.pdbx_strand_id
1 'polypeptide(L)'
;MAEFHLEVPLKDEEIVDLRIGDLVYFSGAAWTCRSRLQRYVFDEGHKLPFSTKKKNLLIHVGPIVKEEEGEWKLVSFMPTSSIRFEKWGPKSIREWRLKAIV
;
A
#
# COMPACT_ATOMS: atom_id res chain seq x y z
N MET A 1 -21.30 -8.72 7.10
CA MET A 1 -19.88 -8.72 7.47
C MET A 1 -19.35 -10.10 7.20
N ALA A 2 -18.75 -10.27 6.04
CA ALA A 2 -17.99 -11.46 5.69
C ALA A 2 -16.52 -11.24 6.08
N GLU A 3 -15.78 -12.34 6.16
CA GLU A 3 -14.34 -12.35 6.43
C GLU A 3 -13.62 -12.87 5.19
N PHE A 4 -12.59 -12.14 4.74
CA PHE A 4 -11.79 -12.48 3.57
C PHE A 4 -10.32 -12.61 3.95
N HIS A 5 -9.65 -13.62 3.39
CA HIS A 5 -8.21 -13.82 3.50
C HIS A 5 -7.63 -13.75 2.09
N LEU A 6 -6.92 -12.65 1.81
CA LEU A 6 -6.44 -12.33 0.46
C LEU A 6 -4.91 -12.41 0.38
N GLU A 7 -4.42 -13.09 -0.65
CA GLU A 7 -2.99 -13.24 -0.93
C GLU A 7 -2.52 -12.19 -1.94
N VAL A 8 -1.43 -11.49 -1.63
CA VAL A 8 -0.84 -10.45 -2.48
C VAL A 8 0.17 -11.10 -3.44
N PRO A 9 0.12 -10.82 -4.76
CA PRO A 9 -0.66 -9.76 -5.42
C PRO A 9 -2.14 -10.09 -5.62
N LEU A 10 -2.99 -9.15 -5.24
CA LEU A 10 -4.46 -9.25 -5.33
C LEU A 10 -4.91 -9.33 -6.79
N LYS A 11 -5.87 -10.21 -7.07
CA LYS A 11 -6.53 -10.31 -8.38
C LYS A 11 -7.89 -9.61 -8.37
N ASP A 12 -8.36 -9.23 -9.56
CA ASP A 12 -9.64 -8.53 -9.68
C ASP A 12 -10.79 -9.42 -9.22
N GLU A 13 -10.77 -10.71 -9.57
CA GLU A 13 -11.82 -11.68 -9.26
C GLU A 13 -11.96 -11.92 -7.74
N GLU A 14 -10.89 -11.67 -6.97
CA GLU A 14 -10.88 -11.86 -5.51
C GLU A 14 -11.43 -10.64 -4.75
N ILE A 15 -11.41 -9.45 -5.36
CA ILE A 15 -11.79 -8.19 -4.70
C ILE A 15 -13.17 -7.67 -5.13
N VAL A 16 -13.75 -8.17 -6.23
CA VAL A 16 -15.08 -7.72 -6.71
C VAL A 16 -16.22 -8.03 -5.74
N ASP A 17 -16.06 -9.05 -4.89
CA ASP A 17 -17.10 -9.47 -3.94
C ASP A 17 -17.07 -8.71 -2.61
N LEU A 18 -16.02 -7.90 -2.37
CA LEU A 18 -15.86 -7.12 -1.14
C LEU A 18 -16.97 -6.07 -1.00
N ARG A 19 -17.50 -5.93 0.22
CA ARG A 19 -18.51 -4.92 0.56
C ARG A 19 -18.03 -4.05 1.71
N ILE A 20 -18.61 -2.85 1.79
CA ILE A 20 -18.36 -1.94 2.91
C ILE A 20 -18.74 -2.64 4.22
N GLY A 21 -17.80 -2.66 5.16
CA GLY A 21 -17.96 -3.29 6.47
C GLY A 21 -17.49 -4.73 6.56
N ASP A 22 -16.92 -5.31 5.49
CA ASP A 22 -16.27 -6.62 5.56
C ASP A 22 -14.90 -6.54 6.23
N LEU A 23 -14.49 -7.65 6.85
CA LEU A 23 -13.18 -7.81 7.48
C LEU A 23 -12.23 -8.49 6.49
N VAL A 24 -11.07 -7.89 6.26
CA VAL A 24 -10.10 -8.38 5.26
C VAL A 24 -8.73 -8.55 5.89
N TYR A 25 -8.17 -9.75 5.76
CA TYR A 25 -6.79 -10.07 6.08
C TYR A 25 -5.97 -10.12 4.79
N PHE A 26 -4.78 -9.52 4.81
CA PHE A 26 -3.84 -9.55 3.69
C PHE A 26 -2.59 -10.33 4.06
N SER A 27 -2.18 -11.25 3.19
CA SER A 27 -0.95 -12.04 3.29
C SER A 27 -0.03 -11.73 2.11
N GLY A 28 1.27 -11.57 2.36
CA GLY A 28 2.26 -11.34 1.30
C GLY A 28 2.87 -9.95 1.27
N ALA A 29 3.38 -9.55 0.10
CA ALA A 29 4.25 -8.38 -0.03
C ALA A 29 3.48 -7.05 -0.11
N ALA A 30 3.50 -6.27 0.97
CA ALA A 30 3.06 -4.88 0.98
C ALA A 30 4.23 -3.90 0.78
N TRP A 31 3.91 -2.64 0.49
CA TRP A 31 4.87 -1.56 0.57
C TRP A 31 4.22 -0.31 1.15
N THR A 32 5.05 0.64 1.60
CA THR A 32 4.57 1.80 2.35
C THR A 32 4.98 3.08 1.67
N CYS A 33 4.13 4.10 1.76
CA CYS A 33 4.53 5.46 1.45
C CYS A 33 3.64 6.49 2.14
N ARG A 34 4.10 7.75 2.10
CA ARG A 34 3.33 8.95 2.49
C ARG A 34 3.53 10.01 1.41
N SER A 35 3.38 11.28 1.76
CA SER A 35 3.43 12.41 0.83
C SER A 35 4.74 12.55 0.05
N ARG A 36 5.90 12.24 0.66
CA ARG A 36 7.21 12.48 0.02
C ARG A 36 7.39 11.69 -1.28
N LEU A 37 7.10 10.38 -1.27
CA LEU A 37 7.24 9.56 -2.47
C LEU A 37 6.21 9.94 -3.53
N GLN A 38 4.96 10.19 -3.12
CA GLN A 38 3.90 10.58 -4.05
C GLN A 38 4.23 11.91 -4.74
N ARG A 39 4.72 12.92 -3.99
CA ARG A 39 5.19 14.20 -4.54
C ARG A 39 6.37 14.00 -5.49
N TYR A 40 7.38 13.25 -5.08
CA TYR A 40 8.57 12.96 -5.88
C TYR A 40 8.19 12.33 -7.23
N VAL A 41 7.27 11.36 -7.24
CA VAL A 41 6.86 10.70 -8.48
C VAL A 41 5.90 11.58 -9.30
N PHE A 42 4.85 12.12 -8.68
CA PHE A 42 3.74 12.72 -9.42
C PHE A 42 3.84 14.21 -9.65
N ASP A 43 4.39 14.96 -8.69
CA ASP A 43 4.53 16.41 -8.79
C ASP A 43 5.88 16.79 -9.42
N GLU A 44 6.94 16.06 -9.07
CA GLU A 44 8.31 16.31 -9.55
C GLU A 44 8.68 15.48 -10.80
N GLY A 45 7.82 14.54 -11.22
CA GLY A 45 7.94 13.82 -12.49
C GLY A 45 8.98 12.70 -12.50
N HIS A 46 9.41 12.21 -11.34
CA HIS A 46 10.37 11.11 -11.26
C HIS A 46 9.71 9.74 -11.46
N LYS A 47 10.49 8.75 -11.87
CA LYS A 47 10.03 7.36 -11.95
C LYS A 47 9.98 6.73 -10.55
N LEU A 48 8.98 5.90 -10.31
CA LEU A 48 8.95 5.05 -9.11
C LEU A 48 10.17 4.12 -9.12
N PRO A 49 10.97 4.05 -8.04
CA PRO A 49 12.27 3.37 -8.05
C PRO A 49 12.16 1.84 -7.95
N PHE A 50 10.95 1.28 -7.96
CA PHE A 50 10.71 -0.16 -7.89
C PHE A 50 9.42 -0.54 -8.64
N SER A 51 9.31 -1.83 -8.98
CA SER A 51 8.09 -2.39 -9.57
C SER A 51 7.04 -2.72 -8.51
N THR A 52 5.77 -2.40 -8.78
CA THR A 52 4.62 -2.74 -7.93
C THR A 52 3.88 -3.99 -8.38
N LYS A 53 4.29 -4.61 -9.49
CA LYS A 53 3.58 -5.77 -10.09
C LYS A 53 3.34 -6.93 -9.11
N LYS A 54 4.27 -7.17 -8.19
CA LYS A 54 4.18 -8.24 -7.17
C LYS A 54 3.72 -7.74 -5.79
N LYS A 55 3.43 -6.44 -5.66
CA LYS A 55 3.10 -5.76 -4.40
C LYS A 55 2.09 -4.64 -4.65
N ASN A 56 0.88 -5.02 -5.03
CA ASN A 56 -0.22 -4.10 -5.36
C ASN A 56 -1.06 -3.67 -4.14
N LEU A 57 -0.54 -3.91 -2.93
CA LEU A 57 -1.03 -3.41 -1.65
C LEU A 57 -0.12 -2.28 -1.15
N LEU A 58 -0.66 -1.07 -1.08
CA LEU A 58 -0.01 0.10 -0.49
C LEU A 58 -0.55 0.34 0.92
N ILE A 59 0.34 0.55 1.88
CA ILE A 59 -0.03 0.94 3.25
C ILE A 59 0.49 2.34 3.53
N HIS A 60 -0.42 3.26 3.85
CA HIS A 60 -0.13 4.61 4.26
C HIS A 60 0.36 4.63 5.71
N VAL A 61 1.69 4.50 5.87
CA VAL A 61 2.34 4.47 7.18
C VAL A 61 3.74 5.09 7.10
N GLY A 62 4.19 5.69 8.20
CA GLY A 62 5.58 6.03 8.42
C GLY A 62 6.14 5.09 9.49
N PRO A 63 6.63 3.89 9.12
CA PRO A 63 7.03 2.90 10.09
C PRO A 63 8.27 3.34 10.84
N ILE A 64 8.43 2.88 12.08
CA ILE A 64 9.70 2.94 12.80
C ILE A 64 10.42 1.63 12.49
N VAL A 65 11.54 1.75 11.79
CA VAL A 65 12.44 0.65 11.46
C VAL A 65 13.76 0.85 12.18
N LYS A 66 14.33 -0.24 12.69
CA LYS A 66 15.63 -0.26 13.34
C LYS A 66 16.49 -1.32 12.69
N GLU A 67 17.74 -1.00 12.43
CA GLU A 67 18.74 -1.98 12.01
C GLU A 67 19.27 -2.71 13.25
N GLU A 68 19.22 -4.04 13.23
CA GLU A 68 19.78 -4.91 14.26
C GLU A 68 20.48 -6.08 13.55
N GLU A 69 21.77 -6.29 13.84
CA GLU A 69 22.55 -7.41 13.31
C GLU A 69 22.58 -7.48 11.76
N GLY A 70 22.52 -6.33 11.09
CA GLY A 70 22.49 -6.24 9.62
C GLY A 70 21.11 -6.50 9.00
N GLU A 71 20.08 -6.69 9.82
CA GLU A 71 18.70 -6.86 9.40
C GLU A 71 17.81 -5.68 9.82
N TRP A 72 16.82 -5.34 9.00
CA TRP A 72 15.83 -4.31 9.32
C TRP A 72 14.65 -4.92 10.08
N LYS A 73 14.43 -4.47 11.31
CA LYS A 73 13.27 -4.85 12.13
C LYS A 73 12.25 -3.73 12.21
N LEU A 74 10.97 -4.10 12.09
CA LEU A 74 9.84 -3.22 12.32
C LEU A 74 9.59 -3.08 13.82
N VAL A 75 9.68 -1.85 14.33
CA VAL A 75 9.42 -1.51 15.74
C VAL A 75 7.99 -0.99 15.92
N SER A 76 7.50 -0.22 14.95
CA SER A 76 6.15 0.33 14.98
C SER A 76 5.58 0.50 13.58
N PHE A 77 4.29 0.18 13.42
CA PHE A 77 3.59 0.16 12.14
C PHE A 77 2.15 0.68 12.27
N MET A 78 2.00 1.95 12.66
CA MET A 78 0.68 2.57 12.82
C MET A 78 0.28 3.35 11.56
N PRO A 79 -0.89 3.08 10.96
CA PRO A 79 -1.33 3.77 9.75
C PRO A 79 -1.56 5.26 10.02
N THR A 80 -1.62 6.02 8.94
CA THR A 80 -1.87 7.46 8.99
C THR A 80 -3.05 7.84 8.11
N SER A 81 -3.60 9.05 8.28
CA SER A 81 -4.80 9.48 7.56
C SER A 81 -4.60 9.49 6.03
N SER A 82 -5.27 8.56 5.33
CA SER A 82 -5.19 8.38 3.88
C SER A 82 -5.72 9.58 3.08
N ILE A 83 -6.68 10.34 3.63
CA ILE A 83 -7.26 11.53 2.99
C ILE A 83 -6.21 12.58 2.58
N ARG A 84 -5.06 12.64 3.28
CA ARG A 84 -3.98 13.57 2.95
C ARG A 84 -3.30 13.26 1.60
N PHE A 85 -3.51 12.07 1.07
CA PHE A 85 -2.89 11.60 -0.17
C PHE A 85 -3.89 11.49 -1.33
N GLU A 86 -5.15 11.87 -1.10
CA GLU A 86 -6.26 11.73 -2.05
C GLU A 86 -6.00 12.46 -3.37
N LYS A 87 -5.30 13.61 -3.34
CA LYS A 87 -4.93 14.35 -4.55
C LYS A 87 -4.13 13.52 -5.58
N TRP A 88 -3.45 12.47 -5.12
CA TRP A 88 -2.71 11.54 -5.98
C TRP A 88 -3.40 10.19 -6.13
N GLY A 89 -4.43 9.89 -5.33
CA GLY A 89 -5.09 8.58 -5.23
C GLY A 89 -5.49 7.98 -6.58
N PRO A 90 -6.27 8.70 -7.42
CA PRO A 90 -6.64 8.18 -8.74
C PRO A 90 -5.44 7.88 -9.65
N LYS A 91 -4.39 8.71 -9.57
CA LYS A 91 -3.18 8.54 -10.38
C LYS A 91 -2.32 7.37 -9.88
N SER A 92 -2.16 7.24 -8.57
CA SER A 92 -1.42 6.15 -7.94
C SER A 92 -2.06 4.79 -8.19
N ILE A 93 -3.39 4.68 -8.07
CA ILE A 93 -4.11 3.44 -8.38
C ILE A 93 -3.86 3.02 -9.83
N ARG A 94 -3.99 3.93 -10.79
CA ARG A 94 -3.80 3.63 -12.22
C ARG A 94 -2.34 3.29 -12.57
N GLU A 95 -1.40 4.16 -12.21
CA GLU A 95 -0.01 4.03 -12.64
C GLU A 95 0.74 2.94 -11.88
N TRP A 96 0.44 2.75 -10.60
CA TRP A 96 1.09 1.74 -9.77
C TRP A 96 0.29 0.43 -9.72
N ARG A 97 -0.86 0.36 -10.41
CA ARG A 97 -1.74 -0.83 -10.47
C ARG A 97 -2.11 -1.36 -9.09
N LEU A 98 -2.38 -0.44 -8.16
CA LEU A 98 -2.80 -0.79 -6.80
C LEU A 98 -4.19 -1.42 -6.85
N LYS A 99 -4.40 -2.40 -5.97
CA LYS A 99 -5.69 -3.05 -5.76
C LYS A 99 -6.24 -2.80 -4.35
N ALA A 100 -5.37 -2.46 -3.41
CA ALA A 100 -5.75 -2.06 -2.06
C ALA A 100 -4.85 -0.94 -1.53
N ILE A 101 -5.45 -0.04 -0.76
CA ILE A 101 -4.78 1.00 0.02
C ILE A 101 -5.28 0.89 1.46
N VAL A 102 -4.36 0.77 2.41
CA VAL A 102 -4.63 0.74 3.86
C VAL A 102 -4.10 2.00 4.50
#